data_AF-A0A2G6E2L4-F1
#
_entry.id   AF-A0A2G6E2L4-F1
#
_cell.length_a   1.000
_cell.length_b   1.000
_cell.length_c   1.000
_cell.angle_alpha   90.00
_cell.angle_beta   90.00
_cell.angle_gamma   90.00
#
_symmetry.space_group_name_H-M   'P 1'
#
loop_
_entity.id
_entity.type
_entity.pdbx_description
1 polymer ?
#
loop_
_entity_poly.entity_id
_entity_poly.type
_entity_poly.pdbx_seq_one_letter_code
_entity_poly.pdbx_strand_id
1 'polypeptide(L)'
;MPRTADVYKAKEEIEHLKLRRSRGLSPEAREEREQVLKKAIQSRNKLQRRMNLSQLLGSLVVISAVLAIVRALPEGMTSPLAQHSPVAGILGSFAWLLQAPEAAKGLSGDFAALLAPFMAVSFAIERVLETGFNWFEHSSRVLADVLVAPRESLDWIGREYQEAYEATKDAAMAIGIETNPERLEIMNAAEERLAKAEARLRSWMNAPEYIVWKKALSIWFGLLVGLMIAVIGDLGMLRYIGITTPRIVDMMVTGLLLGAGPGPMHDLIGMLQSSKEVIGSLAELAKGKAVREAAEALQRETDALQKQQRRRDSH
;
A
#
# COMPACT_ATOMS: atom_id res chain seq x y z
N MET A 1 -2.61 -12.37 -23.16
CA MET A 1 -2.73 -10.91 -22.88
C MET A 1 -2.39 -10.12 -24.14
N PRO A 2 -3.38 -9.53 -24.84
CA PRO A 2 -3.12 -8.71 -26.02
C PRO A 2 -2.13 -7.57 -25.70
N ARG A 3 -2.28 -6.89 -24.55
CA ARG A 3 -1.37 -5.83 -24.13
C ARG A 3 0.09 -6.26 -23.89
N THR A 4 0.36 -7.43 -23.32
CA THR A 4 1.77 -7.86 -23.14
C THR A 4 2.36 -8.33 -24.45
N ALA A 5 1.57 -8.97 -25.33
CA ALA A 5 2.00 -9.27 -26.69
C ALA A 5 2.30 -7.99 -27.47
N ASP A 6 1.48 -6.95 -27.34
CA ASP A 6 1.69 -5.64 -27.98
C ASP A 6 2.93 -4.93 -27.41
N VAL A 7 3.17 -5.02 -26.10
CA VAL A 7 4.40 -4.49 -25.47
C VAL A 7 5.64 -5.26 -25.94
N TYR A 8 5.53 -6.57 -26.10
CA TYR A 8 6.64 -7.41 -26.57
C TYR A 8 6.95 -7.12 -28.03
N LYS A 9 5.93 -7.04 -28.90
CA LYS A 9 6.05 -6.62 -30.30
C LYS A 9 6.65 -5.22 -30.42
N ALA A 10 6.17 -4.26 -29.64
CA ALA A 10 6.72 -2.90 -29.63
C ALA A 10 8.19 -2.89 -29.15
N LYS A 11 8.56 -3.75 -28.19
CA LYS A 11 9.95 -3.88 -27.72
C LYS A 11 10.85 -4.50 -28.80
N GLU A 12 10.36 -5.53 -29.48
CA GLU A 12 11.05 -6.21 -30.58
C GLU A 12 11.22 -5.28 -31.79
N GLU A 13 10.20 -4.49 -32.15
CA GLU A 13 10.30 -3.43 -33.16
C GLU A 13 11.35 -2.38 -32.78
N ILE A 14 11.37 -1.93 -31.51
CA ILE A 14 12.39 -0.99 -31.02
C ILE A 14 13.79 -1.59 -31.10
N GLU A 15 13.97 -2.87 -30.77
CA GLU A 15 15.27 -3.55 -30.88
C GLU A 15 15.70 -3.74 -32.34
N HIS A 16 14.79 -4.18 -33.22
CA HIS A 16 15.06 -4.26 -34.65
C HIS A 16 15.46 -2.90 -35.24
N LEU A 17 14.74 -1.85 -34.85
CA LEU A 17 15.05 -0.47 -35.23
C LEU A 17 16.31 0.06 -34.59
N LYS A 18 16.86 -0.55 -33.52
CA LYS A 18 18.16 -0.18 -32.94
C LYS A 18 19.32 -0.95 -33.59
N LEU A 19 19.11 -2.25 -33.86
CA LEU A 19 20.11 -3.16 -34.42
C LEU A 19 20.46 -2.88 -35.88
N ARG A 20 19.55 -2.27 -36.66
CA ARG A 20 19.85 -1.72 -38.00
C ARG A 20 20.76 -0.48 -37.93
N ARG A 21 21.87 -0.57 -37.20
CA ARG A 21 22.82 0.52 -36.98
C ARG A 21 23.34 1.00 -38.33
N SER A 22 23.16 2.30 -38.55
CA SER A 22 23.30 3.03 -39.80
C SER A 22 24.73 3.10 -40.31
N ARG A 23 25.12 2.19 -41.18
CA ARG A 23 26.16 2.49 -42.17
C ARG A 23 25.45 2.78 -43.49
N GLY A 24 25.40 4.06 -43.88
CA GLY A 24 24.96 4.48 -45.22
C GLY A 24 23.54 5.02 -45.40
N LEU A 25 22.76 5.25 -44.34
CA LEU A 25 21.41 5.84 -44.48
C LEU A 25 21.48 7.34 -44.81
N SER A 26 20.70 7.76 -45.82
CA SER A 26 20.49 9.15 -46.21
C SER A 26 19.87 9.98 -45.07
N PRO A 27 20.00 11.32 -45.07
CA PRO A 27 19.46 12.19 -44.03
C PRO A 27 17.95 12.00 -43.81
N GLU A 28 17.18 11.95 -44.90
CA GLU A 28 15.72 11.77 -44.87
C GLU A 28 15.31 10.43 -44.22
N ALA A 29 16.02 9.34 -44.56
CA ALA A 29 15.74 8.02 -43.99
C ALA A 29 16.09 7.93 -42.49
N ARG A 30 16.95 8.83 -41.98
CA ARG A 30 17.22 8.95 -40.53
C ARG A 30 16.05 9.62 -39.81
N GLU A 31 15.50 10.70 -40.37
CA GLU A 31 14.37 11.41 -39.78
C GLU A 31 13.12 10.53 -39.70
N GLU A 32 12.78 9.81 -40.77
CA GLU A 32 11.64 8.89 -40.75
C GLU A 32 11.80 7.80 -39.68
N ARG A 33 13.00 7.23 -39.58
CA ARG A 33 13.31 6.21 -38.57
C ARG A 33 13.18 6.77 -37.15
N GLU A 34 13.67 7.98 -36.91
CA GLU A 34 13.52 8.63 -35.60
C GLU A 34 12.05 8.88 -35.27
N GLN A 35 11.23 9.27 -36.25
CA GLN A 35 9.78 9.42 -36.04
C GLN A 35 9.10 8.09 -35.72
N VAL A 36 9.42 7.01 -36.43
CA VAL A 36 8.87 5.67 -36.16
C VAL A 36 9.31 5.16 -34.79
N LEU A 37 10.59 5.33 -34.45
CA LEU A 37 11.13 4.96 -33.15
C LEU A 37 10.45 5.75 -32.02
N LYS A 38 10.24 7.06 -32.22
CA LYS A 38 9.53 7.91 -31.26
C LYS A 38 8.07 7.47 -31.08
N LYS A 39 7.37 7.12 -32.17
CA LYS A 39 6.00 6.56 -32.11
C LYS A 39 5.96 5.22 -31.38
N ALA A 40 6.89 4.30 -31.65
CA ALA A 40 6.98 3.01 -30.99
C ALA A 40 7.32 3.13 -29.49
N ILE A 41 8.21 4.06 -29.12
CA ILE A 41 8.51 4.40 -27.72
C ILE A 41 7.27 5.01 -27.05
N GLN A 42 6.54 5.89 -27.73
CA GLN A 42 5.30 6.48 -27.20
C GLN A 42 4.20 5.44 -27.01
N SER A 43 3.99 4.53 -27.97
CA SER A 43 3.01 3.45 -27.85
C SER A 43 3.40 2.49 -26.71
N ARG A 44 4.68 2.11 -26.61
CA ARG A 44 5.20 1.34 -25.49
C ARG A 44 4.97 2.07 -24.17
N ASN A 45 5.31 3.35 -24.07
CA ASN A 45 5.09 4.14 -22.85
C ASN A 45 3.61 4.32 -22.51
N LYS A 46 2.72 4.36 -23.51
CA LYS A 46 1.25 4.40 -23.32
C LYS A 46 0.72 3.06 -22.81
N LEU A 47 1.21 1.94 -23.35
CA LEU A 47 0.87 0.58 -22.92
C LEU A 47 1.49 0.23 -21.56
N GLN A 48 2.69 0.75 -21.31
CA GLN A 48 3.46 0.63 -20.08
C GLN A 48 3.09 1.73 -19.07
N ARG A 49 2.13 2.62 -19.40
CA ARG A 49 1.47 3.52 -18.45
C ARG A 49 0.57 2.67 -17.56
N ARG A 50 1.20 1.76 -16.81
CA ARG A 50 0.70 1.20 -15.58
C ARG A 50 0.30 2.40 -14.73
N MET A 51 -0.82 2.29 -14.00
CA MET A 51 -1.14 3.28 -12.96
C MET A 51 0.13 3.48 -12.17
N ASN A 52 0.71 4.68 -12.29
CA ASN A 52 2.02 4.92 -11.73
C ASN A 52 1.79 4.88 -10.21
N LEU A 53 2.65 4.20 -9.45
CA LEU A 53 2.49 4.14 -7.99
C LEU A 53 2.36 5.56 -7.40
N SER A 54 3.07 6.52 -8.01
CA SER A 54 2.95 7.96 -7.73
C SER A 54 1.54 8.53 -7.95
N GLN A 55 0.80 8.09 -8.98
CA GLN A 55 -0.59 8.52 -9.20
C GLN A 55 -1.55 7.95 -8.15
N LEU A 56 -1.35 6.68 -7.77
CA LEU A 56 -2.10 6.04 -6.69
C LEU A 56 -1.86 6.74 -5.35
N LEU A 57 -0.59 7.07 -5.06
CA LEU A 57 -0.24 7.79 -3.84
C LEU A 57 -0.76 9.24 -3.88
N GLY A 58 -0.65 9.90 -5.04
CA GLY A 58 -1.17 11.25 -5.25
C GLY A 58 -2.69 11.32 -5.10
N SER A 59 -3.44 10.34 -5.63
CA SER A 59 -4.89 10.29 -5.43
C SER A 59 -5.24 10.07 -3.96
N LEU A 60 -4.46 9.26 -3.24
CA LEU A 60 -4.66 9.02 -1.82
C LEU A 60 -4.49 10.31 -1.00
N VAL A 61 -3.44 11.08 -1.26
CA VAL A 61 -3.21 12.40 -0.61
C VAL A 61 -4.34 13.37 -0.91
N VAL A 62 -4.80 13.44 -2.15
CA VAL A 62 -5.93 14.32 -2.53
C VAL A 62 -7.20 13.90 -1.80
N ILE A 63 -7.50 12.59 -1.76
CA ILE A 63 -8.66 12.06 -1.03
C ILE A 63 -8.53 12.34 0.47
N SER A 64 -7.34 12.18 1.06
CA SER A 64 -7.06 12.55 2.47
C SER A 64 -7.41 14.00 2.74
N ALA A 65 -6.90 14.91 1.91
CA ALA A 65 -7.09 16.33 2.08
C ALA A 65 -8.58 16.70 1.98
N VAL A 66 -9.28 16.14 0.99
CA VAL A 66 -10.73 16.37 0.81
C VAL A 66 -11.51 15.84 2.01
N LEU A 67 -11.24 14.61 2.46
CA LEU A 67 -11.93 14.03 3.62
C LEU A 67 -11.67 14.84 4.89
N ALA A 68 -10.43 15.29 5.11
CA ALA A 68 -10.07 16.08 6.28
C ALA A 68 -10.77 17.45 6.26
N ILE A 69 -10.85 18.11 5.10
CA ILE A 69 -11.59 19.36 4.93
C ILE A 69 -13.08 19.13 5.23
N VAL A 70 -13.69 18.11 4.63
CA VAL A 70 -15.12 17.78 4.84
C VAL A 70 -15.39 17.50 6.32
N ARG A 71 -14.51 16.76 6.99
CA ARG A 71 -14.62 16.46 8.44
C ARG A 71 -14.46 17.70 9.32
N ALA A 72 -13.65 18.68 8.91
CA ALA A 72 -13.42 19.90 9.66
C ALA A 72 -14.55 20.93 9.51
N LEU A 73 -15.36 20.86 8.45
CA LEU A 73 -16.44 21.81 8.20
C LEU A 73 -17.41 21.97 9.38
N PRO A 74 -17.95 20.90 9.99
CA PRO A 74 -18.84 21.03 11.15
C PRO A 74 -18.21 21.76 12.33
N GLU A 75 -16.91 21.54 12.59
CA GLU A 75 -16.20 22.09 13.76
C GLU A 75 -16.04 23.62 13.69
N GLY A 76 -15.87 24.16 12.49
CA GLY A 76 -15.81 25.62 12.29
C GLY A 76 -17.19 26.27 12.26
N MET A 77 -18.17 25.57 11.70
CA MET A 77 -19.55 26.06 11.57
C MET A 77 -20.30 26.11 12.90
N THR A 78 -19.87 25.37 13.92
CA THR A 78 -20.41 25.45 15.29
C THR A 78 -19.78 26.60 16.10
N SER A 79 -18.75 27.28 15.59
CA SER A 79 -18.11 28.37 16.31
C SER A 79 -19.04 29.59 16.43
N PRO A 80 -18.97 30.38 17.52
CA PRO A 80 -19.76 31.61 17.67
C PRO A 80 -19.52 32.61 16.53
N LEU A 81 -18.30 32.63 15.98
CA LEU A 81 -17.91 33.49 14.86
C LEU A 81 -18.64 33.12 13.57
N ALA A 82 -18.98 31.84 13.37
CA ALA A 82 -19.74 31.38 12.21
C ALA A 82 -21.16 31.93 12.17
N GLN A 83 -21.75 32.28 13.33
CA GLN A 83 -23.08 32.90 13.40
C GLN A 83 -23.11 34.29 12.75
N HIS A 84 -21.97 34.99 12.76
CA HIS A 84 -21.85 36.34 12.20
C HIS A 84 -21.33 36.35 10.76
N SER A 85 -20.56 35.34 10.34
CA SER A 85 -20.03 35.23 8.99
C SER A 85 -19.75 33.78 8.58
N PRO A 86 -20.34 33.27 7.49
CA PRO A 86 -20.02 31.93 6.96
C PRO A 86 -18.54 31.77 6.61
N VAL A 87 -17.88 32.85 6.17
CA VAL A 87 -16.44 32.85 5.87
C VAL A 87 -15.62 32.62 7.14
N ALA A 88 -16.04 33.20 8.27
CA ALA A 88 -15.39 32.94 9.56
C ALA A 88 -15.56 31.48 10.02
N GLY A 89 -16.72 30.87 9.73
CA GLY A 89 -16.93 29.44 9.96
C GLY A 89 -15.96 28.56 9.15
N ILE A 90 -15.80 28.84 7.86
CA ILE A 90 -14.85 28.11 6.99
C ILE A 90 -13.40 28.27 7.50
N LEU A 91 -12.99 29.49 7.85
CA LEU A 91 -11.64 29.73 8.41
C LEU A 91 -11.46 29.02 9.75
N GLY A 92 -12.50 28.97 10.59
CA GLY A 92 -12.51 28.21 11.84
C GLY A 92 -12.29 26.72 11.62
N SER A 93 -12.89 26.13 10.58
CA SER A 93 -12.66 24.73 10.21
C SER A 93 -11.21 24.46 9.83
N PHE A 94 -10.60 25.34 9.02
CA PHE A 94 -9.19 25.21 8.68
C PHE A 94 -8.27 25.41 9.89
N ALA A 95 -8.61 26.34 10.78
CA ALA A 95 -7.87 26.57 12.02
C ALA A 95 -7.90 25.33 12.93
N TRP A 96 -9.07 24.68 13.08
CA TRP A 96 -9.18 23.42 13.82
C TRP A 96 -8.26 22.34 13.25
N LEU A 97 -8.23 22.20 11.93
CA LEU A 97 -7.43 21.19 11.24
C LEU A 97 -5.91 21.43 11.36
N LEU A 98 -5.49 22.69 11.47
CA LEU A 98 -4.09 23.09 11.69
C LEU A 98 -3.72 23.16 13.18
N GLN A 99 -4.69 23.08 14.08
CA GLN A 99 -4.44 23.09 15.52
C GLN A 99 -3.59 21.87 15.90
N ALA A 100 -2.59 22.08 16.74
CA ALA A 100 -1.88 21.01 17.40
C ALA A 100 -2.59 20.71 18.73
N PRO A 101 -3.35 19.60 18.85
CA PRO A 101 -3.99 19.25 20.11
C PRO A 101 -2.91 18.97 21.18
N GLU A 102 -3.26 19.21 22.44
CA GLU A 102 -2.35 18.91 23.54
C GLU A 102 -1.99 17.43 23.55
N ALA A 103 -0.71 17.15 23.80
CA ALA A 103 -0.22 15.80 24.01
C ALA A 103 -1.03 15.11 25.11
N ALA A 104 -1.48 13.88 24.85
CA ALA A 104 -2.09 13.08 25.90
C ALA A 104 -1.04 12.88 27.01
N LYS A 105 -1.37 13.25 28.25
CA LYS A 105 -0.45 13.16 29.42
C LYS A 105 -0.09 11.71 29.82
N GLY A 106 -0.35 10.72 28.96
CA GLY A 106 -0.20 9.28 29.22
C GLY A 106 1.19 8.68 28.95
N LEU A 107 2.22 9.49 28.72
CA LEU A 107 3.58 9.07 28.38
C LEU A 107 4.28 8.18 29.44
N SER A 108 3.70 8.01 30.63
CA SER A 108 4.21 7.10 31.67
C SER A 108 3.72 5.64 31.53
N GLY A 109 2.83 5.35 30.58
CA GLY A 109 2.28 4.01 30.33
C GLY A 109 3.14 3.14 29.42
N ASP A 110 2.81 1.85 29.36
CA ASP A 110 3.35 0.92 28.37
C ASP A 110 2.88 1.33 26.96
N PHE A 111 3.83 1.58 26.05
CA PHE A 111 3.54 1.95 24.66
C PHE A 111 2.71 0.88 23.94
N ALA A 112 2.89 -0.40 24.29
CA ALA A 112 2.10 -1.48 23.71
C ALA A 112 0.61 -1.34 24.08
N ALA A 113 0.31 -0.96 25.33
CA ALA A 113 -1.06 -0.73 25.77
C ALA A 113 -1.71 0.48 25.10
N LEU A 114 -0.94 1.55 24.85
CA LEU A 114 -1.43 2.75 24.14
C LEU A 114 -1.70 2.46 22.65
N LEU A 115 -0.87 1.62 22.03
CA LEU A 115 -0.97 1.30 20.60
C LEU A 115 -1.86 0.09 20.31
N ALA A 116 -2.25 -0.69 21.32
CA ALA A 116 -3.10 -1.87 21.17
C ALA A 116 -4.42 -1.60 20.43
N PRO A 117 -5.17 -0.51 20.69
CA PRO A 117 -6.38 -0.21 19.92
C PRO A 117 -6.09 0.04 18.43
N PHE A 118 -4.98 0.72 18.10
CA PHE A 118 -4.58 0.98 16.72
C PHE A 118 -4.18 -0.32 16.00
N MET A 119 -3.46 -1.20 16.69
CA MET A 119 -3.13 -2.54 16.20
C MET A 119 -4.37 -3.37 15.92
N ALA A 120 -5.34 -3.37 16.84
CA ALA A 120 -6.59 -4.10 16.69
C ALA A 120 -7.38 -3.64 15.45
N VAL A 121 -7.47 -2.32 15.25
CA VAL A 121 -8.14 -1.76 14.05
C VAL A 121 -7.35 -2.08 12.79
N SER A 122 -6.02 -1.98 12.80
CA SER A 122 -5.19 -2.33 11.63
C SER A 122 -5.37 -3.79 11.23
N PHE A 123 -5.39 -4.71 12.21
CA PHE A 123 -5.66 -6.12 11.98
C PHE A 123 -7.08 -6.34 11.43
N ALA A 124 -8.08 -5.63 11.96
CA ALA A 124 -9.45 -5.71 11.45
C ALA A 124 -9.54 -5.26 9.99
N ILE A 125 -8.85 -4.16 9.61
CA ILE A 125 -8.78 -3.69 8.22
C ILE A 125 -8.16 -4.76 7.33
N GLU A 126 -7.03 -5.33 7.73
CA GLU A 126 -6.36 -6.41 6.99
C GLU A 126 -7.31 -7.59 6.75
N ARG A 127 -8.00 -8.06 7.80
CA ARG A 127 -8.94 -9.20 7.70
C ARG A 127 -10.12 -8.90 6.78
N VAL A 128 -10.67 -7.68 6.85
CA VAL A 128 -11.78 -7.26 5.97
C VAL A 128 -11.33 -7.20 4.51
N LEU A 129 -10.15 -6.67 4.23
CA LEU A 129 -9.61 -6.61 2.86
C LEU A 129 -9.28 -7.99 2.33
N GLU A 130 -8.63 -8.84 3.12
CA GLU A 130 -8.34 -10.22 2.73
C GLU A 130 -9.64 -10.96 2.39
N THR A 131 -10.66 -10.84 3.25
CA THR A 131 -11.99 -11.43 3.03
C THR A 131 -12.64 -10.85 1.78
N GLY A 132 -12.60 -9.53 1.60
CA GLY A 132 -13.19 -8.83 0.46
C GLY A 132 -12.53 -9.19 -0.87
N PHE A 133 -11.20 -9.31 -0.92
CA PHE A 133 -10.48 -9.75 -2.10
C PHE A 133 -10.70 -11.23 -2.40
N ASN A 134 -10.74 -12.09 -1.38
CA ASN A 134 -11.05 -13.51 -1.56
C ASN A 134 -12.48 -13.69 -2.08
N TRP A 135 -13.43 -12.93 -1.52
CA TRP A 135 -14.80 -12.88 -1.99
C TRP A 135 -14.87 -12.34 -3.43
N PHE A 136 -14.21 -11.22 -3.74
CA PHE A 136 -14.16 -10.68 -5.10
C PHE A 136 -13.56 -11.69 -6.08
N GLU A 137 -12.48 -12.39 -5.72
CA GLU A 137 -11.91 -13.43 -6.59
C GLU A 137 -12.90 -14.57 -6.80
N HIS A 138 -13.55 -15.04 -5.75
CA HIS A 138 -14.57 -16.08 -5.86
C HIS A 138 -15.75 -15.64 -6.71
N SER A 139 -16.30 -14.45 -6.45
CA SER A 139 -17.39 -13.85 -7.22
C SER A 139 -16.98 -13.55 -8.66
N SER A 140 -15.74 -13.13 -8.91
CA SER A 140 -15.26 -12.90 -10.29
C SER A 140 -15.08 -14.20 -11.06
N ARG A 141 -14.75 -15.31 -10.38
CA ARG A 141 -14.74 -16.65 -10.99
C ARG A 141 -16.15 -17.09 -11.31
N VAL A 142 -17.07 -17.04 -10.33
CA VAL A 142 -18.48 -17.38 -10.55
C VAL A 142 -19.11 -16.49 -11.62
N LEU A 143 -18.81 -15.19 -11.60
CA LEU A 143 -19.32 -14.25 -12.59
C LEU A 143 -18.64 -14.44 -13.95
N ALA A 144 -17.37 -14.86 -14.01
CA ALA A 144 -16.76 -15.28 -15.27
C ALA A 144 -17.44 -16.56 -15.78
N ASP A 145 -17.74 -17.53 -14.92
CA ASP A 145 -18.44 -18.76 -15.28
C ASP A 145 -19.87 -18.45 -15.77
N VAL A 146 -20.53 -17.43 -15.22
CA VAL A 146 -21.88 -16.97 -15.62
C VAL A 146 -21.85 -16.04 -16.85
N LEU A 147 -20.90 -15.10 -16.94
CA LEU A 147 -20.74 -14.14 -18.05
C LEU A 147 -19.99 -14.72 -19.26
N VAL A 148 -19.44 -15.93 -19.17
CA VAL A 148 -19.08 -16.76 -20.34
C VAL A 148 -20.30 -16.99 -21.25
N ALA A 149 -21.51 -16.70 -20.78
CA ALA A 149 -22.60 -16.24 -21.64
C ALA A 149 -22.85 -14.72 -21.46
N PRO A 150 -22.83 -13.86 -22.48
CA PRO A 150 -21.98 -13.68 -23.66
C PRO A 150 -21.32 -12.27 -23.67
N ARG A 151 -20.07 -12.08 -24.15
CA ARG A 151 -19.56 -10.74 -24.54
C ARG A 151 -18.31 -10.75 -25.45
N GLU A 152 -18.45 -10.04 -26.57
CA GLU A 152 -17.63 -9.98 -27.80
C GLU A 152 -16.09 -9.93 -27.70
N SER A 153 -15.51 -9.53 -26.57
CA SER A 153 -14.04 -9.48 -26.43
C SER A 153 -13.41 -10.80 -25.99
N LEU A 154 -14.22 -11.72 -25.48
CA LEU A 154 -13.87 -13.10 -25.19
C LEU A 154 -14.34 -14.07 -26.28
N ASP A 155 -15.01 -13.59 -27.34
CA ASP A 155 -15.68 -14.43 -28.35
C ASP A 155 -14.80 -15.49 -28.99
N TRP A 156 -13.49 -15.30 -29.09
CA TRP A 156 -12.63 -16.36 -29.62
C TRP A 156 -12.38 -17.48 -28.59
N ILE A 157 -12.21 -17.13 -27.30
CA ILE A 157 -12.06 -18.11 -26.21
C ILE A 157 -13.40 -18.75 -25.88
N GLY A 158 -14.47 -17.95 -25.88
CA GLY A 158 -15.85 -18.40 -25.72
C GLY A 158 -16.27 -19.32 -26.87
N ARG A 159 -16.03 -18.97 -28.14
CA ARG A 159 -16.29 -19.89 -29.26
C ARG A 159 -15.48 -21.17 -29.16
N GLU A 160 -14.20 -21.09 -28.85
CA GLU A 160 -13.38 -22.31 -28.79
C GLU A 160 -13.77 -23.21 -27.60
N TYR A 161 -14.19 -22.63 -26.47
CA TYR A 161 -14.71 -23.37 -25.32
C TYR A 161 -16.13 -23.90 -25.58
N GLN A 162 -17.01 -23.12 -26.19
CA GLN A 162 -18.37 -23.48 -26.53
C GLN A 162 -18.40 -24.53 -27.64
N GLU A 163 -17.56 -24.43 -28.68
CA GLU A 163 -17.37 -25.45 -29.71
C GLU A 163 -16.80 -26.74 -29.11
N ALA A 164 -15.85 -26.64 -28.16
CA ALA A 164 -15.37 -27.81 -27.44
C ALA A 164 -16.47 -28.43 -26.57
N TYR A 165 -17.24 -27.63 -25.84
CA TYR A 165 -18.31 -28.08 -24.97
C TYR A 165 -19.49 -28.67 -25.75
N GLU A 166 -19.91 -28.02 -26.84
CA GLU A 166 -20.95 -28.51 -27.76
C GLU A 166 -20.48 -29.76 -28.50
N ALA A 167 -19.23 -29.83 -28.97
CA ALA A 167 -18.69 -31.08 -29.51
C ALA A 167 -18.65 -32.20 -28.46
N THR A 168 -18.36 -31.89 -27.19
CA THR A 168 -18.40 -32.87 -26.09
C THR A 168 -19.84 -33.30 -25.79
N LYS A 169 -20.77 -32.35 -25.75
CA LYS A 169 -22.19 -32.58 -25.45
C LYS A 169 -22.89 -33.33 -26.59
N ASP A 170 -22.59 -33.01 -27.84
CA ASP A 170 -23.09 -33.68 -29.04
C ASP A 170 -22.49 -35.08 -29.16
N ALA A 171 -21.20 -35.25 -28.83
CA ALA A 171 -20.62 -36.58 -28.67
C ALA A 171 -21.35 -37.36 -27.57
N ALA A 172 -21.55 -36.77 -26.37
CA ALA A 172 -22.25 -37.41 -25.26
C ALA A 172 -23.72 -37.75 -25.55
N MET A 173 -24.45 -36.89 -26.29
CA MET A 173 -25.83 -37.14 -26.70
C MET A 173 -25.92 -38.14 -27.86
N ALA A 174 -24.94 -38.19 -28.76
CA ALA A 174 -24.84 -39.23 -29.79
C ALA A 174 -24.49 -40.60 -29.19
N ILE A 175 -23.87 -40.63 -28.00
CA ILE A 175 -23.55 -41.84 -27.21
C ILE A 175 -24.79 -42.34 -26.41
N GLY A 176 -25.98 -42.33 -27.02
CA GLY A 176 -27.06 -43.19 -26.55
C GLY A 176 -26.61 -44.66 -26.61
N ILE A 177 -25.99 -45.14 -25.53
CA ILE A 177 -25.54 -46.51 -25.24
C ILE A 177 -24.99 -47.26 -26.47
N GLU A 178 -23.77 -46.94 -26.92
CA GLU A 178 -22.88 -47.90 -27.61
C GLU A 178 -21.47 -47.28 -27.79
N THR A 179 -20.48 -47.87 -27.13
CA THR A 179 -19.07 -47.44 -27.09
C THR A 179 -18.34 -47.82 -28.38
N ASN A 180 -18.41 -46.95 -29.39
CA ASN A 180 -17.60 -47.06 -30.62
C ASN A 180 -16.26 -46.29 -30.46
N PRO A 181 -15.09 -46.88 -30.77
CA PRO A 181 -13.76 -46.28 -30.58
C PRO A 181 -13.56 -44.88 -31.19
N GLU A 182 -14.14 -44.57 -32.36
CA GLU A 182 -14.05 -43.23 -32.97
C GLU A 182 -14.65 -42.12 -32.10
N ARG A 183 -15.68 -42.44 -31.30
CA ARG A 183 -16.38 -41.44 -30.47
C ARG A 183 -15.63 -41.14 -29.17
N LEU A 184 -14.90 -42.12 -28.64
CA LEU A 184 -13.98 -41.91 -27.52
C LEU A 184 -12.87 -40.93 -27.90
N GLU A 185 -12.42 -40.97 -29.16
CA GLU A 185 -11.37 -40.06 -29.65
C GLU A 185 -11.85 -38.59 -29.69
N ILE A 186 -13.10 -38.35 -30.12
CA ILE A 186 -13.69 -37.00 -30.13
C ILE A 186 -13.88 -36.47 -28.70
N MET A 187 -14.35 -37.32 -27.77
CA MET A 187 -14.51 -36.92 -26.36
C MET A 187 -13.16 -36.59 -25.72
N ASN A 188 -12.14 -37.41 -25.95
CA ASN A 188 -10.77 -37.15 -25.48
C ASN A 188 -10.19 -35.85 -26.05
N ALA A 189 -10.41 -35.58 -27.34
CA ALA A 189 -9.95 -34.34 -27.97
C ALA A 189 -10.64 -33.09 -27.38
N ALA A 190 -11.90 -33.20 -27.01
CA ALA A 190 -12.64 -32.11 -26.40
C ALA A 190 -12.25 -31.88 -24.92
N GLU A 191 -12.05 -32.96 -24.15
CA GLU A 191 -11.47 -32.90 -22.81
C GLU A 191 -10.06 -32.28 -22.83
N GLU A 192 -9.23 -32.65 -23.80
CA GLU A 192 -7.88 -32.09 -23.95
C GLU A 192 -7.92 -30.59 -24.26
N ARG A 193 -8.86 -30.14 -25.11
CA ARG A 193 -9.08 -28.72 -25.38
C ARG A 193 -9.55 -27.96 -24.14
N LEU A 194 -10.47 -28.53 -23.38
CA LEU A 194 -10.97 -27.95 -22.14
C LEU A 194 -9.85 -27.80 -21.10
N ALA A 195 -9.05 -28.87 -20.91
CA ALA A 195 -7.89 -28.86 -20.04
C ALA A 195 -6.85 -27.82 -20.46
N LYS A 196 -6.64 -27.63 -21.77
CA LYS A 196 -5.73 -26.60 -22.32
C LYS A 196 -6.26 -25.18 -22.10
N ALA A 197 -7.57 -24.97 -22.19
CA ALA A 197 -8.20 -23.69 -21.90
C ALA A 197 -8.10 -23.34 -20.40
N GLU A 198 -8.36 -24.31 -19.53
CA GLU A 198 -8.20 -24.15 -18.08
C GLU A 198 -6.74 -23.87 -17.70
N ALA A 199 -5.78 -24.60 -18.30
CA ALA A 199 -4.36 -24.36 -18.10
C ALA A 199 -3.94 -22.93 -18.52
N ARG A 200 -4.49 -22.42 -19.63
CA ARG A 200 -4.28 -21.03 -20.07
C ARG A 200 -4.86 -20.04 -19.06
N LEU A 201 -6.09 -20.22 -18.58
CA LEU A 201 -6.69 -19.35 -17.56
C LEU A 201 -5.90 -19.37 -16.24
N ARG A 202 -5.50 -20.56 -15.77
CA ARG A 202 -4.64 -20.70 -14.58
C ARG A 202 -3.31 -19.99 -14.77
N SER A 203 -2.67 -20.11 -15.94
CA SER A 203 -1.44 -19.37 -16.24
C SER A 203 -1.63 -17.84 -16.23
N TRP A 204 -2.82 -17.35 -16.57
CA TRP A 204 -3.13 -15.91 -16.55
C TRP A 204 -3.33 -15.40 -15.12
N MET A 205 -4.00 -16.17 -14.26
CA MET A 205 -4.14 -15.83 -12.83
C MET A 205 -2.80 -15.90 -12.09
N ASN A 206 -1.91 -16.81 -12.52
CA ASN A 206 -0.57 -16.96 -11.95
C ASN A 206 0.46 -16.03 -12.59
N ALA A 207 0.05 -15.15 -13.52
CA ALA A 207 0.96 -14.20 -14.12
C ALA A 207 1.54 -13.28 -13.02
N PRO A 208 2.86 -13.16 -12.89
CA PRO A 208 3.49 -12.39 -11.82
C PRO A 208 3.03 -10.92 -11.82
N GLU A 209 2.71 -10.35 -12.99
CA GLU A 209 2.16 -9.00 -13.10
C GLU A 209 0.79 -8.84 -12.45
N TYR A 210 -0.09 -9.84 -12.60
CA TYR A 210 -1.42 -9.81 -11.98
C TYR A 210 -1.31 -9.87 -10.47
N ILE A 211 -0.48 -10.78 -9.95
CA ILE A 211 -0.23 -10.92 -8.51
C ILE A 211 0.33 -9.63 -7.92
N VAL A 212 1.33 -9.01 -8.58
CA VAL A 212 1.91 -7.74 -8.14
C VAL A 212 0.88 -6.62 -8.16
N TRP A 213 0.05 -6.54 -9.21
CA TRP A 213 -0.97 -5.49 -9.31
C TRP A 213 -2.10 -5.68 -8.27
N LYS A 214 -2.56 -6.91 -8.05
CA LYS A 214 -3.53 -7.24 -6.98
C LYS A 214 -2.98 -6.84 -5.61
N LYS A 215 -1.73 -7.19 -5.32
CA LYS A 215 -1.06 -6.78 -4.06
C LYS A 215 -0.99 -5.27 -3.93
N ALA A 216 -0.57 -4.56 -4.97
CA ALA A 216 -0.49 -3.10 -4.96
C ALA A 216 -1.87 -2.45 -4.75
N LEU A 217 -2.91 -2.98 -5.40
CA LEU A 217 -4.27 -2.50 -5.25
C LEU A 217 -4.82 -2.76 -3.83
N SER A 218 -4.53 -3.93 -3.27
CA SER A 218 -4.91 -4.27 -1.89
C SER A 218 -4.26 -3.34 -0.87
N ILE A 219 -2.96 -3.08 -1.02
CA ILE A 219 -2.24 -2.10 -0.17
C ILE A 219 -2.87 -0.71 -0.32
N TRP A 220 -3.15 -0.28 -1.55
CA TRP A 220 -3.77 1.03 -1.79
C TRP A 220 -5.15 1.16 -1.14
N PHE A 221 -5.99 0.13 -1.26
CA PHE A 221 -7.29 0.10 -0.59
C PHE A 221 -7.16 0.09 0.92
N GLY A 222 -6.20 -0.65 1.48
CA GLY A 222 -5.93 -0.63 2.92
C GLY A 222 -5.53 0.74 3.42
N LEU A 223 -4.59 1.40 2.74
CA LEU A 223 -4.19 2.77 3.03
C LEU A 223 -5.39 3.73 2.96
N LEU A 224 -6.26 3.58 1.96
CA LEU A 224 -7.46 4.40 1.82
C LEU A 224 -8.45 4.19 2.98
N VAL A 225 -8.73 2.94 3.35
CA VAL A 225 -9.65 2.60 4.44
C VAL A 225 -9.11 3.06 5.79
N GLY A 226 -7.83 2.80 6.07
CA GLY A 226 -7.18 3.27 7.31
C GLY A 226 -7.22 4.78 7.44
N LEU A 227 -6.97 5.50 6.35
CA LEU A 227 -7.11 6.94 6.27
C LEU A 227 -8.54 7.42 6.53
N MET A 228 -9.55 6.80 5.92
CA MET A 228 -10.94 7.15 6.18
C MET A 228 -11.29 6.99 7.66
N ILE A 229 -10.89 5.89 8.28
CA ILE A 229 -11.14 5.62 9.71
C ILE A 229 -10.45 6.67 10.57
N ALA A 230 -9.19 7.01 10.27
CA ALA A 230 -8.46 8.01 11.05
C ALA A 230 -9.07 9.41 10.96
N VAL A 231 -9.48 9.83 9.76
CA VAL A 231 -10.10 11.14 9.55
C VAL A 231 -11.49 11.21 10.19
N ILE A 232 -12.36 10.22 9.93
CA ILE A 232 -13.73 10.22 10.47
C ILE A 232 -13.69 10.15 12.00
N GLY A 233 -12.81 9.31 12.56
CA GLY A 233 -12.66 9.12 13.99
C GLY A 233 -11.82 10.18 14.72
N ASP A 234 -11.29 11.21 14.03
CA ASP A 234 -10.31 12.16 14.58
C ASP A 234 -9.20 11.43 15.35
N LEU A 235 -8.69 10.34 14.77
CA LEU A 235 -7.64 9.53 15.38
C LEU A 235 -6.28 10.17 15.07
N GLY A 236 -5.49 10.37 16.12
CA GLY A 236 -4.12 10.86 16.01
C GLY A 236 -3.22 10.08 16.96
N MET A 237 -2.37 9.21 16.44
CA MET A 237 -1.44 8.38 17.20
C MET A 237 -0.29 9.21 17.79
N LEU A 238 0.19 10.22 17.06
CA LEU A 238 1.32 11.04 17.48
C LEU A 238 0.99 11.82 18.75
N ARG A 239 -0.22 12.40 18.85
CA ARG A 239 -0.66 13.05 20.09
C ARG A 239 -0.76 12.08 21.27
N TYR A 240 -1.07 10.80 21.05
CA TYR A 240 -1.10 9.77 22.14
C TYR A 240 0.31 9.39 22.59
N ILE A 241 1.28 9.41 21.69
CA ILE A 241 2.71 9.22 22.00
C ILE A 241 3.32 10.48 22.63
N GLY A 242 2.59 11.59 22.61
CA GLY A 242 2.97 12.87 23.21
C GLY A 242 3.75 13.80 22.28
N ILE A 243 3.72 13.51 20.98
CA ILE A 243 4.28 14.40 19.94
C ILE A 243 3.15 15.33 19.49
N THR A 244 3.31 16.63 19.71
CA THR A 244 2.33 17.64 19.29
C THR A 244 2.52 17.96 17.80
N THR A 245 1.55 17.57 16.98
CA THR A 245 1.53 17.86 15.54
C THR A 245 0.16 18.40 15.12
N PRO A 246 0.07 19.17 14.01
CA PRO A 246 -1.22 19.57 13.45
C PRO A 246 -2.14 18.36 13.21
N ARG A 247 -3.43 18.49 13.51
CA ARG A 247 -4.42 17.39 13.40
C ARG A 247 -4.37 16.67 12.04
N ILE A 248 -4.29 17.42 10.94
CA ILE A 248 -4.21 16.81 9.60
C ILE A 248 -3.02 15.89 9.44
N VAL A 249 -1.84 16.30 9.94
CA VAL A 249 -0.63 15.50 9.84
C VAL A 249 -0.78 14.24 10.69
N ASP A 250 -1.28 14.37 11.91
CA ASP A 250 -1.48 13.25 12.81
C ASP A 250 -2.49 12.24 12.25
N MET A 251 -3.65 12.70 11.77
CA MET A 251 -4.67 11.84 11.14
C MET A 251 -4.14 11.14 9.89
N MET A 252 -3.37 11.84 9.04
CA MET A 252 -2.79 11.24 7.84
C MET A 252 -1.77 10.17 8.19
N VAL A 253 -0.83 10.46 9.09
CA VAL A 253 0.19 9.49 9.54
C VAL A 253 -0.49 8.28 10.18
N THR A 254 -1.44 8.53 11.07
CA THR A 254 -2.24 7.49 11.75
C THR A 254 -2.97 6.62 10.75
N GLY A 255 -3.67 7.23 9.80
CA GLY A 255 -4.44 6.52 8.78
C GLY A 255 -3.58 5.69 7.83
N LEU A 256 -2.44 6.21 7.41
CA LEU A 256 -1.47 5.48 6.59
C LEU A 256 -0.90 4.28 7.34
N LEU A 257 -0.54 4.45 8.62
CA LEU A 257 -0.03 3.36 9.45
C LEU A 257 -1.10 2.27 9.69
N LEU A 258 -2.33 2.67 10.01
CA LEU A 258 -3.46 1.76 10.16
C LEU A 258 -3.71 0.96 8.88
N GLY A 259 -3.71 1.64 7.74
CA GLY A 259 -4.02 1.05 6.44
C GLY A 259 -2.88 0.23 5.82
N ALA A 260 -1.64 0.43 6.25
CA ALA A 260 -0.50 -0.36 5.81
C ALA A 260 -0.46 -1.76 6.46
N GLY A 261 -1.29 -1.99 7.48
CA GLY A 261 -1.40 -3.27 8.19
C GLY A 261 -0.49 -3.35 9.43
N PRO A 262 -0.52 -4.49 10.14
CA PRO A 262 0.17 -4.66 11.41
C PRO A 262 1.70 -4.72 11.30
N GLY A 263 2.25 -5.04 10.11
CA GLY A 263 3.69 -5.13 9.88
C GLY A 263 4.42 -3.80 10.17
N PRO A 264 4.11 -2.72 9.43
CA PRO A 264 4.70 -1.40 9.68
C PRO A 264 4.47 -0.87 11.10
N MET A 265 3.33 -1.19 11.71
CA MET A 265 3.06 -0.81 13.10
C MET A 265 3.94 -1.57 14.10
N HIS A 266 4.21 -2.86 13.88
CA HIS A 266 5.13 -3.64 14.70
C HIS A 266 6.55 -3.10 14.63
N ASP A 267 7.02 -2.74 13.42
CA ASP A 267 8.33 -2.12 13.23
C ASP A 267 8.42 -0.76 13.96
N LEU A 268 7.35 0.04 13.89
CA LEU A 268 7.27 1.32 14.59
C LEU A 268 7.29 1.15 16.11
N ILE A 269 6.57 0.16 16.65
CA ILE A 269 6.62 -0.19 18.08
C ILE A 269 8.06 -0.57 18.48
N GLY A 270 8.75 -1.40 17.69
CA GLY A 270 10.14 -1.77 17.95
C GLY A 270 11.10 -0.56 17.91
N MET A 271 10.92 0.35 16.96
CA MET A 271 11.71 1.59 16.87
C MET A 271 11.46 2.53 18.06
N LEU A 272 10.22 2.66 18.52
CA LEU A 272 9.89 3.48 19.70
C LEU A 272 10.41 2.85 21.00
N GLN A 273 10.33 1.52 21.12
CA GLN A 273 10.87 0.79 22.27
C GLN A 273 12.39 0.93 22.35
N SER A 274 13.10 0.69 21.25
CA SER A 274 14.56 0.89 21.18
C SER A 274 14.95 2.35 21.45
N SER A 275 14.20 3.33 20.95
CA SER A 275 14.44 4.75 21.25
C SER A 275 14.26 5.06 22.75
N LYS A 276 13.25 4.46 23.41
CA LYS A 276 13.04 4.59 24.86
C LYS A 276 14.22 4.02 25.65
N GLU A 277 14.76 2.87 25.25
CA GLU A 277 15.94 2.26 25.88
C GLU A 277 17.20 3.12 25.70
N VAL A 278 17.38 3.73 24.54
CA VAL A 278 18.49 4.66 24.29
C VAL A 278 18.36 5.92 25.15
N ILE A 279 17.17 6.50 25.27
CA ILE A 279 16.95 7.67 26.13
C ILE A 279 17.11 7.28 27.62
N GLY A 280 16.62 6.11 28.01
CA GLY A 280 16.77 5.57 29.36
C GLY A 280 18.24 5.37 29.75
N SER A 281 19.01 4.72 28.88
CA SER A 281 20.45 4.51 29.09
C SER A 281 21.24 5.82 29.07
N LEU A 282 20.87 6.80 28.24
CA LEU A 282 21.46 8.15 28.28
C LEU A 282 21.12 8.89 29.57
N ALA A 283 19.89 8.77 30.07
CA ALA A 283 19.47 9.37 31.34
C ALA A 283 20.18 8.70 32.53
N GLU A 284 20.37 7.38 32.49
CA GLU A 284 21.18 6.65 33.48
C GLU A 284 22.66 7.02 33.40
N LEU A 285 23.20 7.20 32.20
CA LEU A 285 24.57 7.66 32.00
C LEU A 285 24.77 9.08 32.54
N ALA A 286 23.80 9.97 32.32
CA ALA A 286 23.80 11.32 32.86
C ALA A 286 23.69 11.34 34.39
N LYS A 287 22.82 10.50 34.96
CA LYS A 287 22.74 10.29 36.42
C LYS A 287 24.04 9.72 36.99
N GLY A 288 24.62 8.73 36.33
CA GLY A 288 25.89 8.12 36.73
C GLY A 288 27.05 9.11 36.68
N LYS A 289 27.09 9.99 35.67
CA LYS A 289 28.06 11.09 35.59
C LYS A 289 27.86 12.09 36.73
N ALA A 290 26.63 12.52 37.00
CA ALA A 290 26.33 13.44 38.09
C ALA A 290 26.67 12.85 39.47
N VAL A 291 26.39 11.56 39.68
CA VAL A 291 26.75 10.84 40.93
C VAL A 291 28.27 10.68 41.05
N ARG A 292 28.97 10.39 39.95
CA ARG A 292 30.43 10.29 39.93
C ARG A 292 31.11 11.63 40.23
N GLU A 293 30.60 12.72 39.66
CA GLU A 293 31.08 14.08 39.95
C GLU A 293 30.85 14.47 41.42
N ALA A 294 29.69 14.11 42.00
CA ALA A 294 29.42 14.33 43.42
C ALA A 294 30.32 13.49 44.34
N ALA A 295 30.58 12.23 43.99
CA ALA A 295 31.49 11.36 44.74
C ALA A 295 32.95 11.85 44.68
N GLU A 296 33.41 12.28 43.51
CA GLU A 296 34.75 12.87 43.35
C GLU A 296 34.90 14.18 44.13
N ALA A 297 33.84 15.00 44.21
CA ALA A 297 33.84 16.22 45.03
C ALA A 297 33.95 15.91 46.52
N LEU A 298 33.17 14.95 47.03
CA LEU A 298 33.24 14.48 48.42
C LEU A 298 34.61 13.89 48.76
N GLN A 299 35.21 13.12 47.85
CA GLN A 299 36.53 12.53 48.06
C GLN A 299 37.60 13.62 48.18
N ARG A 300 37.55 14.66 47.31
CA ARG A 300 38.46 15.81 47.40
C ARG A 300 38.30 16.59 48.71
N GLU A 301 37.08 16.76 49.19
CA GLU A 301 36.81 17.42 50.48
C GLU A 301 37.38 16.60 51.65
N THR A 302 37.19 15.29 51.62
CA THR A 302 37.71 14.37 52.65
C THR A 302 39.24 14.37 52.69
N ASP A 303 39.89 14.33 51.52
CA ASP A 303 41.35 14.40 51.40
C ASP A 303 41.90 15.75 51.90
N ALA A 304 41.18 16.86 51.62
CA ALA A 304 41.55 18.18 52.11
C ALA A 304 41.47 18.27 53.65
N LEU A 305 40.41 17.71 54.25
CA LEU A 305 40.25 17.65 55.71
C LEU A 305 41.33 16.79 56.37
N GLN A 306 41.63 15.61 55.83
CA GLN A 306 42.72 14.76 56.35
C GLN A 306 44.08 15.46 56.29
N LYS A 307 44.35 16.20 55.21
CA LYS A 307 45.60 16.96 55.07
C LYS A 307 45.70 18.10 56.08
N GLN A 308 44.60 18.75 56.43
CA GLN A 308 44.56 19.76 57.50
C GLN A 308 44.79 19.13 58.88
N GLN A 309 44.19 17.97 59.15
CA GLN A 309 44.36 17.27 60.42
C GLN A 309 45.80 16.83 60.64
N ARG A 310 46.44 16.23 59.63
CA ARG A 310 47.87 15.86 59.69
C ARG A 310 48.80 17.05 59.94
N ARG A 311 48.47 18.25 59.40
CA ARG A 311 49.24 19.48 59.68
C ARG A 311 49.06 19.95 61.12
N ARG A 312 47.88 19.75 61.69
CA ARG A 312 47.58 20.11 63.08
C ARG A 312 48.31 19.19 64.07
N ASP A 313 48.42 17.90 63.75
CA ASP A 313 49.09 16.91 64.60
C ASP A 313 50.62 16.99 64.54
N SER A 314 51.19 17.69 63.53
CA SER A 314 52.63 17.90 63.37
C SER A 314 53.17 19.17 64.06
N HIS A 315 52.31 19.96 64.70
CA HIS A 315 52.64 21.18 65.44
C HIS A 315 52.43 20.97 66.95
#